data_AF-A0A8X6K9K7-F1
#
_entry.id   AF-A0A8X6K9K7-F1
#
_cell.length_a   1.000
_cell.length_b   1.000
_cell.length_c   1.000
_cell.angle_alpha   90.00
_cell.angle_beta   90.00
_cell.angle_gamma   90.00
#
_symmetry.space_group_name_H-M   'P 1'
#
loop_
_entity.id
_entity.type
_entity.pdbx_description
1 polymer ?
#
loop_
_entity_poly.entity_id
_entity_poly.type
_entity_poly.pdbx_seq_one_letter_code
_entity_poly.pdbx_strand_id
1 'polypeptide(L)'
;MLYMILEQEKHALRRKLDSVVGDYDSRILELQSDIEELRKELEEQNALQKTAEKEKGRLLQELTEQNHRLTAQLKQAGRTEEQLQAQLQTLREQFNVRRSNLHDHVSQLEGLREEINVLEGRKADLGQRIHALTDERENLNLSLEESGDRIILLQRQNREQEQKIRSQQQDLEDLRQTNSQLQAKLDIILRRSPNGNSSLLDEIEMSAPSSMEDDASRVQNHLPDDDIECDDLVLPFSGLFPEGDDNLKHLAQEVIDIYHQLRRLCLELRRRRDNVSVDSGISSTTPEELQAQQVRVGMFTNLLQDFRSLIEDLLAQGPDMPCLACQSVAEDTENLERLQKELQEKTDCLKEKNDELSRLSTKLTIQDTELAALREERDHLRQDVDSSAWAKDEIVKKAWTMRDQAVARKNTVEIELAKTRIELMHINSQLMEAIQQKVELSQQLDQWQLDMQALLDEQMKKKLKNYEQQEERRPSRQSQKLKHQVNSKGKLFKLFR
;
A
#
# COMPACT_ATOMS: atom_id res chain seq x y z
N MET A 1 -54.29 -156.47 -48.28
CA MET A 1 -55.07 -155.23 -48.09
C MET A 1 -54.39 -154.29 -47.10
N LEU A 2 -54.36 -154.62 -45.79
CA LEU A 2 -53.79 -153.75 -44.72
C LEU A 2 -52.42 -153.13 -45.03
N TYR A 3 -51.47 -153.92 -45.59
CA TYR A 3 -50.14 -153.44 -45.95
C TYR A 3 -50.16 -152.24 -46.92
N MET A 4 -51.00 -152.26 -47.97
CA MET A 4 -51.10 -151.14 -48.91
C MET A 4 -51.67 -149.88 -48.24
N ILE A 5 -52.56 -150.03 -47.27
CA ILE A 5 -53.17 -148.90 -46.56
C ILE A 5 -52.10 -148.21 -45.71
N LEU A 6 -51.34 -148.97 -44.91
CA LEU A 6 -50.20 -148.48 -44.14
C LEU A 6 -49.13 -147.83 -45.02
N GLU A 7 -48.87 -148.38 -46.22
CA GLU A 7 -47.91 -147.83 -47.16
C GLU A 7 -48.42 -146.53 -47.81
N GLN A 8 -49.69 -146.45 -48.19
CA GLN A 8 -50.34 -145.21 -48.66
C GLN A 8 -50.38 -144.13 -47.57
N GLU A 9 -50.70 -144.48 -46.32
CA GLU A 9 -50.66 -143.60 -45.16
C GLU A 9 -49.25 -143.07 -44.91
N LYS A 10 -48.23 -143.95 -44.93
CA LYS A 10 -46.81 -143.58 -44.85
C LYS A 10 -46.39 -142.64 -45.98
N HIS A 11 -46.84 -142.85 -47.21
CA HIS A 11 -46.59 -141.95 -48.34
C HIS A 11 -47.42 -140.64 -48.28
N ALA A 12 -48.54 -140.61 -47.57
CA ALA A 12 -49.31 -139.38 -47.33
C ALA A 12 -48.72 -138.56 -46.16
N LEU A 13 -48.30 -139.22 -45.08
CA LEU A 13 -47.61 -138.60 -43.94
C LEU A 13 -46.25 -138.02 -44.33
N ARG A 14 -45.49 -138.71 -45.20
CA ARG A 14 -44.28 -138.14 -45.82
C ARG A 14 -44.59 -136.85 -46.56
N ARG A 15 -45.48 -136.87 -47.56
CA ARG A 15 -45.86 -135.65 -48.30
C ARG A 15 -46.40 -134.52 -47.42
N LYS A 16 -47.08 -134.82 -46.31
CA LYS A 16 -47.50 -133.81 -45.31
C LYS A 16 -46.30 -133.23 -44.56
N LEU A 17 -45.35 -134.06 -44.14
CA LEU A 17 -44.11 -133.60 -43.51
C LEU A 17 -43.28 -132.79 -44.51
N ASP A 18 -43.11 -133.26 -45.74
CA ASP A 18 -42.37 -132.59 -46.82
C ASP A 18 -42.98 -131.20 -47.13
N SER A 19 -44.31 -131.09 -47.15
CA SER A 19 -45.03 -129.81 -47.29
C SER A 19 -44.75 -128.88 -46.12
N VAL A 20 -44.96 -129.35 -44.88
CA VAL A 20 -44.77 -128.54 -43.67
C VAL A 20 -43.31 -128.11 -43.50
N VAL A 21 -42.34 -128.94 -43.90
CA VAL A 21 -40.93 -128.57 -43.97
C VAL A 21 -40.71 -127.48 -45.01
N GLY A 22 -41.28 -127.61 -46.23
CA GLY A 22 -41.22 -126.55 -47.25
C GLY A 22 -41.86 -125.22 -46.81
N ASP A 23 -42.96 -125.28 -46.05
CA ASP A 23 -43.60 -124.10 -45.46
C ASP A 23 -42.69 -123.44 -44.40
N TYR A 24 -42.04 -124.24 -43.55
CA TYR A 24 -41.06 -123.74 -42.58
C TYR A 24 -39.78 -123.19 -43.24
N ASP A 25 -39.23 -123.88 -44.24
CA ASP A 25 -38.04 -123.42 -44.99
C ASP A 25 -38.34 -122.10 -45.70
N SER A 26 -39.52 -121.96 -46.30
CA SER A 26 -40.00 -120.69 -46.89
C SER A 26 -40.07 -119.59 -45.84
N ARG A 27 -40.66 -119.86 -44.66
CA ARG A 27 -40.74 -118.88 -43.57
C ARG A 27 -39.38 -118.54 -42.95
N ILE A 28 -38.42 -119.47 -42.98
CA ILE A 28 -37.03 -119.24 -42.57
C ILE A 28 -36.33 -118.32 -43.58
N LEU A 29 -36.54 -118.51 -44.89
CA LEU A 29 -36.00 -117.62 -45.93
C LEU A 29 -36.60 -116.21 -45.87
N GLU A 30 -37.90 -116.07 -45.64
CA GLU A 30 -38.55 -114.77 -45.36
C GLU A 30 -37.89 -114.07 -44.17
N LEU A 31 -37.78 -114.75 -43.02
CA LEU A 31 -37.17 -114.19 -41.82
C LEU A 31 -35.66 -113.90 -41.97
N GLN A 32 -34.96 -114.61 -42.87
CA GLN A 32 -33.58 -114.30 -43.23
C GLN A 32 -33.50 -113.01 -44.05
N SER A 33 -34.39 -112.81 -45.04
CA SER A 33 -34.50 -111.54 -45.79
C SER A 33 -34.84 -110.39 -44.84
N ASP A 34 -35.85 -110.54 -43.98
CA ASP A 34 -36.25 -109.54 -42.98
C ASP A 34 -35.04 -109.13 -42.11
N ILE A 35 -34.22 -110.09 -41.67
CA ILE A 35 -33.03 -109.85 -40.85
C ILE A 35 -31.90 -109.17 -41.65
N GLU A 36 -31.71 -109.51 -42.91
CA GLU A 36 -30.69 -108.88 -43.77
C GLU A 36 -31.08 -107.44 -44.15
N GLU A 37 -32.36 -107.20 -44.44
CA GLU A 37 -32.92 -105.87 -44.69
C GLU A 37 -32.82 -104.97 -43.44
N LEU A 38 -33.28 -105.44 -42.27
CA LEU A 38 -33.17 -104.68 -41.01
C LEU A 38 -31.71 -104.41 -40.61
N ARG A 39 -30.77 -105.32 -40.90
CA ARG A 39 -29.33 -105.07 -40.71
C ARG A 39 -28.82 -103.97 -41.65
N LYS A 40 -29.20 -104.02 -42.92
CA LYS A 40 -28.82 -103.02 -43.92
C LYS A 40 -29.37 -101.63 -43.57
N GLU A 41 -30.64 -101.54 -43.18
CA GLU A 41 -31.25 -100.29 -42.69
C GLU A 41 -30.52 -99.78 -41.45
N LEU A 42 -30.20 -100.64 -40.48
CA LEU A 42 -29.44 -100.27 -39.28
C LEU A 42 -28.03 -99.77 -39.63
N GLU A 43 -27.34 -100.38 -40.59
CA GLU A 43 -26.03 -99.91 -41.07
C GLU A 43 -26.11 -98.57 -41.80
N GLU A 44 -27.12 -98.37 -42.66
CA GLU A 44 -27.38 -97.09 -43.35
C GLU A 44 -27.72 -95.96 -42.36
N GLN A 45 -28.59 -96.21 -41.38
CA GLN A 45 -28.89 -95.24 -40.32
C GLN A 45 -27.66 -94.92 -39.46
N ASN A 46 -26.84 -95.94 -39.12
CA ASN A 46 -25.56 -95.72 -38.45
C ASN A 46 -24.57 -94.90 -39.28
N ALA A 47 -24.57 -95.05 -40.60
CA ALA A 47 -23.73 -94.25 -41.49
C ALA A 47 -24.22 -92.79 -41.56
N LEU A 48 -25.52 -92.57 -41.72
CA LEU A 48 -26.15 -91.25 -41.75
C LEU A 48 -26.00 -90.48 -40.42
N GLN A 49 -26.12 -91.17 -39.28
CA GLN A 49 -25.82 -90.58 -37.98
C GLN A 49 -24.35 -90.14 -37.90
N LYS A 50 -23.41 -91.00 -38.32
CA LYS A 50 -21.97 -90.69 -38.32
C LYS A 50 -21.57 -89.58 -39.29
N THR A 51 -22.32 -89.31 -40.37
CA THR A 51 -22.10 -88.11 -41.21
C THR A 51 -22.69 -86.87 -40.57
N ALA A 52 -23.92 -86.93 -40.06
CA ALA A 52 -24.57 -85.81 -39.36
C ALA A 52 -23.80 -85.37 -38.10
N GLU A 53 -23.20 -86.30 -37.36
CA GLU A 53 -22.33 -85.98 -36.21
C GLU A 53 -21.03 -85.29 -36.62
N LYS A 54 -20.41 -85.70 -37.75
CA LYS A 54 -19.22 -85.01 -38.31
C LYS A 54 -19.56 -83.61 -38.81
N GLU A 55 -20.72 -83.42 -39.42
CA GLU A 55 -21.19 -82.11 -39.89
C GLU A 55 -21.52 -81.18 -38.72
N LYS A 56 -22.23 -81.67 -37.69
CA LYS A 56 -22.40 -80.95 -36.41
C LYS A 56 -21.05 -80.59 -35.78
N GLY A 57 -20.08 -81.52 -35.78
CA GLY A 57 -18.73 -81.28 -35.29
C GLY A 57 -18.00 -80.15 -36.03
N ARG A 58 -18.09 -80.12 -37.37
CA ARG A 58 -17.54 -79.02 -38.20
C ARG A 58 -18.22 -77.69 -37.93
N LEU A 59 -19.55 -77.64 -37.91
CA LEU A 59 -20.30 -76.42 -37.63
C LEU A 59 -20.00 -75.88 -36.22
N LEU A 60 -19.84 -76.76 -35.22
CA LEU A 60 -19.40 -76.37 -33.89
C LEU A 60 -17.97 -75.81 -33.90
N GLN A 61 -17.03 -76.44 -34.61
CA GLN A 61 -15.66 -75.92 -34.77
C GLN A 61 -15.68 -74.52 -35.42
N GLU A 62 -16.35 -74.36 -36.57
CA GLU A 62 -16.50 -73.07 -37.26
C GLU A 62 -17.12 -71.99 -36.37
N LEU A 63 -18.20 -72.31 -35.65
CA LEU A 63 -18.82 -71.38 -34.70
C LEU A 63 -17.91 -71.04 -33.51
N THR A 64 -17.16 -72.01 -32.96
CA THR A 64 -16.19 -71.71 -31.90
C THR A 64 -15.05 -70.84 -32.41
N GLU A 65 -14.52 -71.08 -33.61
CA GLU A 65 -13.50 -70.23 -34.22
C GLU A 65 -14.01 -68.81 -34.47
N GLN A 66 -15.22 -68.65 -35.00
CA GLN A 66 -15.85 -67.34 -35.20
C GLN A 66 -16.00 -66.59 -33.87
N ASN A 67 -16.48 -67.26 -32.81
CA ASN A 67 -16.58 -66.65 -31.47
C ASN A 67 -15.21 -66.27 -30.89
N HIS A 68 -14.16 -67.07 -31.08
CA HIS A 68 -12.80 -66.72 -30.67
C HIS A 68 -12.26 -65.50 -31.45
N ARG A 69 -12.48 -65.45 -32.77
CA ARG A 69 -12.07 -64.32 -33.64
C ARG A 69 -12.79 -63.02 -33.24
N LEU A 70 -14.11 -63.07 -33.02
CA LEU A 70 -14.91 -61.93 -32.54
C LEU A 70 -14.46 -61.49 -31.13
N THR A 71 -14.20 -62.44 -30.22
CA THR A 71 -13.68 -62.13 -28.88
C THR A 71 -12.29 -61.46 -28.93
N ALA A 72 -11.43 -61.87 -29.85
CA ALA A 72 -10.13 -61.24 -30.07
C ALA A 72 -10.28 -59.81 -30.64
N GLN A 73 -11.17 -59.62 -31.61
CA GLN A 73 -11.48 -58.30 -32.17
C GLN A 73 -12.06 -57.34 -31.12
N LEU A 74 -13.01 -57.79 -30.29
CA LEU A 74 -13.55 -57.00 -29.19
C LEU A 74 -12.46 -56.62 -28.16
N LYS A 75 -11.57 -57.55 -27.81
CA LYS A 75 -10.42 -57.25 -26.92
C LYS A 75 -9.41 -56.28 -27.55
N GLN A 76 -9.22 -56.32 -28.88
CA GLN A 76 -8.38 -55.36 -29.59
C GLN A 76 -9.05 -53.97 -29.64
N ALA A 77 -10.35 -53.91 -29.94
CA ALA A 77 -11.13 -52.67 -29.96
C ALA A 77 -11.13 -51.98 -28.59
N GLY A 78 -11.38 -52.73 -27.50
CA GLY A 78 -11.32 -52.22 -26.14
C GLY A 78 -9.95 -51.62 -25.79
N ARG A 79 -8.85 -52.30 -26.12
CA ARG A 79 -7.48 -51.76 -25.94
C ARG A 79 -7.24 -50.47 -26.73
N THR A 80 -7.73 -50.36 -27.95
CA THR A 80 -7.63 -49.12 -28.72
C THR A 80 -8.51 -48.01 -28.16
N GLU A 81 -9.66 -48.35 -27.56
CA GLU A 81 -10.51 -47.39 -26.86
C GLU A 81 -9.84 -46.88 -25.58
N GLU A 82 -9.30 -47.77 -24.74
CA GLU A 82 -8.50 -47.44 -23.54
C GLU A 82 -7.33 -46.49 -23.90
N GLN A 83 -6.61 -46.77 -24.99
CA GLN A 83 -5.52 -45.92 -25.49
C GLN A 83 -6.03 -44.53 -25.93
N LEU A 84 -7.14 -44.45 -26.65
CA LEU A 84 -7.73 -43.18 -27.08
C LEU A 84 -8.32 -42.39 -25.90
N GLN A 85 -8.92 -43.06 -24.92
CA GLN A 85 -9.40 -42.42 -23.68
C GLN A 85 -8.22 -41.83 -22.88
N ALA A 86 -7.11 -42.56 -22.74
CA ALA A 86 -5.89 -42.06 -22.09
C ALA A 86 -5.26 -40.87 -22.84
N GLN A 87 -5.22 -40.90 -24.18
CA GLN A 87 -4.78 -39.77 -25.00
C GLN A 87 -5.70 -38.56 -24.82
N LEU A 88 -7.03 -38.74 -24.81
CA LEU A 88 -8.00 -37.67 -24.56
C LEU A 88 -7.88 -37.07 -23.15
N GLN A 89 -7.61 -37.89 -22.13
CA GLN A 89 -7.33 -37.41 -20.79
C GLN A 89 -6.04 -36.56 -20.76
N THR A 90 -4.94 -37.08 -21.32
CA THR A 90 -3.67 -36.34 -21.41
C THR A 90 -3.85 -35.01 -22.16
N LEU A 91 -4.67 -34.98 -23.21
CA LEU A 91 -4.97 -33.76 -23.96
C LEU A 91 -5.79 -32.76 -23.13
N ARG A 92 -6.80 -33.24 -22.38
CA ARG A 92 -7.58 -32.41 -21.44
C ARG A 92 -6.70 -31.81 -20.33
N GLU A 93 -5.75 -32.58 -19.81
CA GLU A 93 -4.76 -32.11 -18.83
C GLU A 93 -3.85 -31.04 -19.43
N GLN A 94 -3.32 -31.25 -20.63
CA GLN A 94 -2.57 -30.22 -21.37
C GLN A 94 -3.38 -28.94 -21.63
N PHE A 95 -4.66 -29.06 -22.01
CA PHE A 95 -5.54 -27.89 -22.18
C PHE A 95 -5.83 -27.17 -20.86
N ASN A 96 -5.99 -27.89 -19.75
CA ASN A 96 -6.15 -27.26 -18.44
C ASN A 96 -4.89 -26.51 -17.99
N VAL A 97 -3.69 -27.07 -18.19
CA VAL A 97 -2.42 -26.37 -17.88
C VAL A 97 -2.22 -25.16 -18.79
N ARG A 98 -2.55 -25.25 -20.10
CA ARG A 98 -2.53 -24.07 -20.98
C ARG A 98 -3.52 -23.00 -20.54
N ARG A 99 -4.69 -23.39 -20.03
CA ARG A 99 -5.74 -22.49 -19.52
C ARG A 99 -5.34 -21.82 -18.21
N SER A 100 -4.70 -22.52 -17.27
CA SER A 100 -4.16 -21.91 -16.04
C SER A 100 -3.05 -20.92 -16.38
N ASN A 101 -2.06 -21.32 -17.18
CA ASN A 101 -0.96 -20.44 -17.56
C ASN A 101 -1.46 -19.17 -18.28
N LEU A 102 -2.47 -19.30 -19.15
CA LEU A 102 -3.10 -18.15 -19.80
C LEU A 102 -3.81 -17.23 -18.78
N HIS A 103 -4.50 -17.78 -17.78
CA HIS A 103 -5.12 -17.01 -16.71
C HIS A 103 -4.07 -16.29 -15.85
N ASP A 104 -2.96 -16.95 -15.50
CA ASP A 104 -1.84 -16.35 -14.79
C ASP A 104 -1.25 -15.17 -15.57
N HIS A 105 -1.09 -15.31 -16.89
CA HIS A 105 -0.61 -14.24 -17.76
C HIS A 105 -1.63 -13.09 -17.93
N VAL A 106 -2.92 -13.38 -17.96
CA VAL A 106 -3.97 -12.35 -17.95
C VAL A 106 -3.92 -11.56 -16.64
N SER A 107 -3.82 -12.24 -15.49
CA SER A 107 -3.69 -11.58 -14.18
C SER A 107 -2.41 -10.74 -14.07
N GLN A 108 -1.29 -11.21 -14.63
CA GLN A 108 -0.05 -10.42 -14.73
C GLN A 108 -0.24 -9.15 -15.60
N LEU A 109 -0.98 -9.25 -16.70
CA LEU A 109 -1.30 -8.10 -17.56
C LEU A 109 -2.32 -7.16 -16.93
N GLU A 110 -3.22 -7.65 -16.07
CA GLU A 110 -4.16 -6.84 -15.29
C GLU A 110 -3.42 -6.04 -14.21
N GLY A 111 -2.53 -6.68 -13.42
CA GLY A 111 -1.68 -5.97 -12.46
C GLY A 111 -0.79 -4.91 -13.10
N LEU A 112 -0.15 -5.20 -14.24
CA LEU A 112 0.64 -4.21 -14.99
C LEU A 112 -0.20 -3.05 -15.54
N ARG A 113 -1.49 -3.27 -15.85
CA ARG A 113 -2.41 -2.18 -16.23
C ARG A 113 -2.78 -1.32 -15.02
N GLU A 114 -2.99 -1.92 -13.86
CA GLU A 114 -3.25 -1.19 -12.61
C GLU A 114 -2.03 -0.34 -12.20
N GLU A 115 -0.81 -0.88 -12.29
CA GLU A 115 0.44 -0.12 -12.10
C GLU A 115 0.54 1.07 -13.07
N ILE A 116 0.26 0.87 -14.36
CA ILE A 116 0.26 1.95 -15.36
C ILE A 116 -0.79 3.01 -15.01
N ASN A 117 -2.02 2.61 -14.67
CA ASN A 117 -3.09 3.56 -14.29
C ASN A 117 -2.69 4.41 -13.06
N VAL A 118 -2.04 3.82 -12.07
CA VAL A 118 -1.54 4.54 -10.87
C VAL A 118 -0.40 5.50 -11.23
N LEU A 119 0.50 5.11 -12.14
CA LEU A 119 1.56 5.98 -12.64
C LEU A 119 1.03 7.13 -13.51
N GLU A 120 -0.01 6.89 -14.31
CA GLU A 120 -0.71 7.92 -15.09
C GLU A 120 -1.45 8.91 -14.20
N GLY A 121 -2.10 8.45 -13.13
CA GLY A 121 -2.68 9.30 -12.08
C GLY A 121 -1.62 10.21 -11.43
N ARG A 122 -0.53 9.62 -10.89
CA ARG A 122 0.59 10.38 -10.30
C ARG A 122 1.21 11.38 -11.28
N LYS A 123 1.30 11.03 -12.57
CA LYS A 123 1.78 11.92 -13.63
C LYS A 123 0.81 13.09 -13.88
N ALA A 124 -0.51 12.86 -13.80
CA ALA A 124 -1.51 13.92 -13.89
C ALA A 124 -1.44 14.87 -12.68
N ASP A 125 -1.30 14.34 -11.46
CA ASP A 125 -1.17 15.13 -10.22
C ASP A 125 0.10 16.01 -10.25
N LEU A 126 1.25 15.44 -10.63
CA LEU A 126 2.48 16.18 -10.84
C LEU A 126 2.34 17.23 -11.95
N GLY A 127 1.62 16.89 -13.03
CA GLY A 127 1.29 17.82 -14.11
C GLY A 127 0.50 19.04 -13.61
N GLN A 128 -0.57 18.82 -12.83
CA GLN A 128 -1.36 19.90 -12.22
C GLN A 128 -0.50 20.76 -11.28
N ARG A 129 0.35 20.14 -10.46
CA ARG A 129 1.22 20.86 -9.52
C ARG A 129 2.30 21.70 -10.22
N ILE A 130 2.79 21.25 -11.39
CA ILE A 130 3.69 22.04 -12.24
C ILE A 130 2.96 23.25 -12.86
N HIS A 131 1.70 23.10 -13.28
CA HIS A 131 0.91 24.23 -13.78
C HIS A 131 0.68 25.26 -12.66
N ALA A 132 0.20 24.85 -11.48
CA ALA A 132 -0.01 25.75 -10.34
C ALA A 132 1.26 26.53 -9.95
N LEU A 133 2.43 25.87 -9.90
CA LEU A 133 3.72 26.55 -9.65
C LEU A 133 4.16 27.48 -10.79
N THR A 134 3.70 27.24 -12.02
CA THR A 134 3.94 28.10 -13.19
C THR A 134 3.06 29.35 -13.12
N ASP A 135 1.78 29.18 -12.75
CA ASP A 135 0.82 30.25 -12.53
C ASP A 135 1.27 31.14 -11.35
N GLU A 136 1.69 30.55 -10.22
CA GLU A 136 2.27 31.27 -9.07
C GLU A 136 3.51 32.08 -9.48
N ARG A 137 4.43 31.50 -10.25
CA ARG A 137 5.61 32.18 -10.79
C ARG A 137 5.22 33.36 -11.69
N GLU A 138 4.22 33.21 -12.55
CA GLU A 138 3.80 34.27 -13.47
C GLU A 138 3.08 35.41 -12.73
N ASN A 139 2.25 35.11 -11.73
CA ASN A 139 1.67 36.12 -10.85
C ASN A 139 2.75 36.88 -10.05
N LEU A 140 3.79 36.19 -9.56
CA LEU A 140 4.94 36.83 -8.91
C LEU A 140 5.78 37.66 -9.88
N ASN A 141 5.91 37.25 -11.15
CA ASN A 141 6.61 38.01 -12.17
C ASN A 141 5.85 39.29 -12.56
N LEU A 142 4.52 39.22 -12.72
CA LEU A 142 3.68 40.41 -12.91
C LEU A 142 3.78 41.37 -11.72
N SER A 143 3.75 40.85 -10.48
CA SER A 143 3.95 41.65 -9.27
C SER A 143 5.34 42.31 -9.22
N LEU A 144 6.37 41.63 -9.73
CA LEU A 144 7.72 42.16 -9.86
C LEU A 144 7.80 43.27 -10.91
N GLU A 145 7.16 43.09 -12.06
CA GLU A 145 7.06 44.09 -13.14
C GLU A 145 6.33 45.36 -12.67
N GLU A 146 5.17 45.23 -12.02
CA GLU A 146 4.46 46.35 -11.39
C GLU A 146 5.33 47.09 -10.35
N SER A 147 6.11 46.35 -9.55
CA SER A 147 7.04 46.95 -8.59
C SER A 147 8.19 47.69 -9.30
N GLY A 148 8.65 47.18 -10.44
CA GLY A 148 9.67 47.79 -11.28
C GLY A 148 9.20 49.11 -11.89
N ASP A 149 8.01 49.13 -12.47
CA ASP A 149 7.38 50.35 -13.01
C ASP A 149 7.15 51.39 -11.91
N ARG A 150 6.73 50.96 -10.71
CA ARG A 150 6.60 51.86 -9.55
C ARG A 150 7.94 52.44 -9.11
N ILE A 151 9.02 51.65 -9.14
CA ILE A 151 10.38 52.13 -8.87
C ILE A 151 10.83 53.13 -9.95
N ILE A 152 10.56 52.88 -11.23
CA ILE A 152 10.88 53.79 -12.34
C ILE A 152 10.14 55.12 -12.19
N LEU A 153 8.84 55.08 -11.83
CA LEU A 153 8.03 56.28 -11.57
C LEU A 153 8.58 57.09 -10.39
N LEU A 154 8.92 56.44 -9.27
CA LEU A 154 9.51 57.11 -8.11
C LEU A 154 10.90 57.69 -8.40
N GLN A 155 11.75 56.98 -9.15
CA GLN A 155 13.04 57.51 -9.61
C GLN A 155 12.86 58.74 -10.52
N ARG A 156 11.85 58.74 -11.39
CA ARG A 156 11.52 59.90 -12.22
C ARG A 156 11.07 61.09 -11.36
N GLN A 157 10.12 60.89 -10.45
CA GLN A 157 9.63 61.93 -9.54
C GLN A 157 10.77 62.51 -8.68
N ASN A 158 11.68 61.67 -8.19
CA ASN A 158 12.83 62.13 -7.42
C ASN A 158 13.78 63.00 -8.27
N ARG A 159 14.06 62.62 -9.52
CA ARG A 159 14.84 63.46 -10.46
C ARG A 159 14.15 64.79 -10.78
N GLU A 160 12.82 64.80 -10.92
CA GLU A 160 12.03 66.03 -11.14
C GLU A 160 12.05 66.93 -9.88
N GLN A 161 12.02 66.35 -8.67
CA GLN A 161 12.22 67.10 -7.42
C GLN A 161 13.64 67.62 -7.26
N GLU A 162 14.68 66.82 -7.57
CA GLU A 162 16.08 67.29 -7.60
C GLU A 162 16.25 68.48 -8.55
N GLN A 163 15.66 68.43 -9.75
CA GLN A 163 15.72 69.54 -10.71
C GLN A 163 15.04 70.79 -10.15
N LYS A 164 13.88 70.65 -9.50
CA LYS A 164 13.16 71.76 -8.86
C LYS A 164 13.94 72.35 -7.67
N ILE A 165 14.60 71.52 -6.87
CA ILE A 165 15.49 71.97 -5.78
C ILE A 165 16.68 72.76 -6.37
N ARG A 166 17.30 72.26 -7.45
CA ARG A 166 18.42 72.97 -8.11
C ARG A 166 17.99 74.31 -8.72
N SER A 167 16.81 74.40 -9.34
CA SER A 167 16.32 75.69 -9.85
C SER A 167 16.02 76.65 -8.70
N GLN A 168 15.34 76.20 -7.64
CA GLN A 168 15.08 77.03 -6.45
C GLN A 168 16.37 77.47 -5.74
N GLN A 169 17.42 76.64 -5.74
CA GLN A 169 18.74 77.03 -5.25
C GLN A 169 19.36 78.14 -6.10
N GLN A 170 19.28 78.04 -7.44
CA GLN A 170 19.74 79.09 -8.34
C GLN A 170 18.93 80.38 -8.19
N ASP A 171 17.59 80.29 -8.14
CA ASP A 171 16.70 81.44 -7.90
C ASP A 171 17.06 82.16 -6.58
N LEU A 172 17.34 81.40 -5.51
CA LEU A 172 17.80 81.94 -4.23
C LEU A 172 19.20 82.55 -4.31
N GLU A 173 20.10 82.01 -5.12
CA GLU A 173 21.45 82.55 -5.33
C GLU A 173 21.40 83.89 -6.10
N ASP A 174 20.56 83.98 -7.14
CA ASP A 174 20.34 85.20 -7.92
C ASP A 174 19.59 86.27 -7.10
N LEU A 175 18.62 85.87 -6.28
CA LEU A 175 17.97 86.77 -5.29
C LEU A 175 18.96 87.26 -4.22
N ARG A 176 19.87 86.42 -3.73
CA ARG A 176 20.94 86.83 -2.81
C ARG A 176 21.94 87.79 -3.47
N GLN A 177 22.35 87.52 -4.71
CA GLN A 177 23.24 88.41 -5.47
C GLN A 177 22.59 89.77 -5.74
N THR A 178 21.34 89.79 -6.21
CA THR A 178 20.61 91.05 -6.48
C THR A 178 20.33 91.83 -5.20
N ASN A 179 19.96 91.16 -4.10
CA ASN A 179 19.83 91.80 -2.80
C ASN A 179 21.17 92.38 -2.29
N SER A 180 22.27 91.62 -2.41
CA SER A 180 23.62 92.12 -2.08
C SER A 180 24.02 93.33 -2.95
N GLN A 181 23.69 93.35 -4.24
CA GLN A 181 23.90 94.51 -5.11
C GLN A 181 23.02 95.71 -4.74
N LEU A 182 21.79 95.49 -4.31
CA LEU A 182 20.90 96.54 -3.81
C LEU A 182 21.41 97.10 -2.49
N GLN A 183 21.85 96.26 -1.57
CA GLN A 183 22.45 96.66 -0.29
C GLN A 183 23.77 97.42 -0.49
N ALA A 184 24.62 97.00 -1.43
CA ALA A 184 25.80 97.76 -1.82
C ALA A 184 25.46 99.13 -2.46
N LYS A 185 24.36 99.23 -3.23
CA LYS A 185 23.86 100.52 -3.74
C LYS A 185 23.33 101.40 -2.60
N LEU A 186 22.61 100.82 -1.63
CA LEU A 186 22.15 101.53 -0.43
C LEU A 186 23.35 102.05 0.39
N ASP A 187 24.39 101.24 0.63
CA ASP A 187 25.61 101.67 1.31
C ASP A 187 26.33 102.81 0.57
N ILE A 188 26.34 102.80 -0.78
CA ILE A 188 26.91 103.88 -1.59
C ILE A 188 26.07 105.18 -1.49
N ILE A 189 24.75 105.06 -1.40
CA ILE A 189 23.84 106.21 -1.18
C ILE A 189 24.02 106.76 0.25
N LEU A 190 24.04 105.88 1.25
CA LEU A 190 24.23 106.22 2.66
C LEU A 190 25.59 106.91 2.89
N ARG A 191 26.66 106.42 2.27
CA ARG A 191 28.01 107.03 2.29
C ARG A 191 28.14 108.30 1.45
N ARG A 192 27.14 108.68 0.67
CA ARG A 192 27.11 109.94 -0.10
C ARG A 192 26.35 111.08 0.58
N SER A 193 25.75 110.84 1.74
CA SER A 193 25.00 111.86 2.50
C SER A 193 25.72 112.28 3.80
N PRO A 194 26.23 113.51 3.89
CA PRO A 194 26.70 114.08 5.16
C PRO A 194 25.58 114.84 5.91
N ASN A 195 25.35 114.45 7.17
CA ASN A 195 24.44 115.04 8.17
C ASN A 195 22.93 114.85 7.95
N GLY A 196 22.17 114.65 9.06
CA GLY A 196 20.75 115.05 9.10
C GLY A 196 19.70 114.13 9.75
N ASN A 197 19.84 113.81 11.04
CA ASN A 197 18.75 113.59 12.03
C ASN A 197 17.48 112.76 11.67
N SER A 198 17.42 111.56 12.25
CA SER A 198 16.30 110.99 13.04
C SER A 198 14.82 111.01 12.56
N SER A 199 14.23 109.80 12.62
CA SER A 199 12.88 109.47 13.13
C SER A 199 11.65 109.51 12.21
N LEU A 200 10.72 108.60 12.53
CA LEU A 200 9.26 108.72 12.39
C LEU A 200 8.60 108.66 10.99
N LEU A 201 8.94 107.63 10.21
CA LEU A 201 8.05 107.09 9.16
C LEU A 201 8.03 105.55 9.21
N ASP A 202 6.91 104.98 8.74
CA ASP A 202 6.66 103.56 8.41
C ASP A 202 6.62 102.54 9.56
N GLU A 203 5.79 102.82 10.58
CA GLU A 203 4.79 101.84 11.01
C GLU A 203 3.42 102.19 10.38
N ILE A 204 2.49 101.23 10.39
CA ILE A 204 1.03 101.33 10.09
C ILE A 204 0.59 101.10 8.62
N GLU A 205 -0.52 100.35 8.52
CA GLU A 205 -1.38 99.97 7.37
C GLU A 205 -0.75 99.15 6.22
N MET A 206 -1.04 97.85 6.06
CA MET A 206 -2.33 97.13 5.88
C MET A 206 -2.93 97.22 4.47
N SER A 207 -3.09 96.05 3.82
CA SER A 207 -4.35 95.60 3.21
C SER A 207 -4.22 94.19 2.63
N ALA A 208 -5.23 93.34 2.86
CA ALA A 208 -5.45 92.12 2.07
C ALA A 208 -6.22 92.48 0.76
N PRO A 209 -6.44 91.52 -0.16
CA PRO A 209 -7.69 90.75 -0.03
C PRO A 209 -7.63 89.29 -0.55
N SER A 210 -8.58 88.46 -0.06
CA SER A 210 -9.40 87.42 -0.73
C SER A 210 -8.79 86.44 -1.78
N SER A 211 -9.43 85.33 -2.20
CA SER A 211 -10.81 84.86 -2.02
C SER A 211 -10.93 83.34 -2.27
N MET A 212 -11.83 82.67 -1.53
CA MET A 212 -12.58 81.44 -1.94
C MET A 212 -11.74 80.15 -2.22
N GLU A 213 -12.24 78.91 -2.08
CA GLU A 213 -13.55 78.42 -1.58
C GLU A 213 -13.43 76.97 -1.04
N ASP A 214 -14.29 76.64 -0.07
CA ASP A 214 -15.05 75.40 0.14
C ASP A 214 -14.47 73.95 0.02
N ASP A 215 -14.51 73.28 1.19
CA ASP A 215 -15.33 72.07 1.49
C ASP A 215 -14.68 70.66 1.53
N ALA A 216 -15.42 69.77 2.22
CA ALA A 216 -15.41 68.30 2.19
C ALA A 216 -14.52 67.53 3.19
N SER A 217 -14.85 67.69 4.48
CA SER A 217 -15.24 66.59 5.40
C SER A 217 -14.34 65.34 5.60
N ARG A 218 -14.03 64.99 6.86
CA ARG A 218 -14.74 63.91 7.64
C ARG A 218 -13.90 63.23 8.77
N VAL A 219 -14.19 63.57 10.04
CA VAL A 219 -14.43 62.67 11.22
C VAL A 219 -13.29 61.71 11.69
N GLN A 220 -12.95 61.49 12.99
CA GLN A 220 -13.68 61.74 14.25
C GLN A 220 -12.79 62.14 15.47
N ASN A 221 -13.44 62.90 16.36
CA ASN A 221 -13.15 63.45 17.69
C ASN A 221 -12.23 62.69 18.68
N HIS A 222 -11.61 63.47 19.58
CA HIS A 222 -11.27 63.16 20.98
C HIS A 222 -11.57 64.42 21.84
N LEU A 223 -11.67 64.30 23.18
CA LEU A 223 -12.08 65.37 24.15
C LEU A 223 -13.60 65.71 24.06
N PRO A 224 -14.28 66.37 25.05
CA PRO A 224 -13.85 67.42 26.01
C PRO A 224 -13.33 66.87 27.37
N ASP A 225 -12.68 67.60 28.29
CA ASP A 225 -12.70 69.00 28.80
C ASP A 225 -13.66 69.26 29.98
N ASP A 226 -13.18 69.99 30.99
CA ASP A 226 -13.73 71.29 31.42
C ASP A 226 -12.74 72.01 32.37
N ASP A 227 -12.39 73.26 32.05
CA ASP A 227 -11.52 74.18 32.81
C ASP A 227 -12.34 75.16 33.67
N ILE A 228 -11.65 76.10 34.38
CA ILE A 228 -12.02 77.47 34.87
C ILE A 228 -11.30 77.71 36.22
N GLU A 229 -10.26 78.55 36.38
CA GLU A 229 -10.03 79.99 36.10
C GLU A 229 -10.35 80.91 37.33
N CYS A 230 -9.75 82.12 37.43
CA CYS A 230 -9.62 82.95 38.66
C CYS A 230 -10.36 84.32 38.57
N ASP A 231 -10.21 85.43 39.34
CA ASP A 231 -9.32 86.03 40.38
C ASP A 231 -10.14 87.18 41.06
N ASP A 232 -9.80 87.96 42.12
CA ASP A 232 -8.97 87.88 43.34
C ASP A 232 -9.30 89.15 44.23
N LEU A 233 -8.62 89.36 45.37
CA LEU A 233 -8.44 90.60 46.15
C LEU A 233 -9.62 91.24 46.96
N VAL A 234 -9.45 91.16 48.30
CA VAL A 234 -9.54 92.28 49.30
C VAL A 234 -10.84 92.59 50.11
N LEU A 235 -10.57 93.05 51.34
CA LEU A 235 -11.34 93.42 52.57
C LEU A 235 -12.23 94.70 52.43
N PRO A 236 -12.84 95.33 53.49
CA PRO A 236 -12.97 95.01 54.95
C PRO A 236 -14.37 95.29 55.62
N PHE A 237 -14.57 94.88 56.90
CA PHE A 237 -15.29 95.70 57.92
C PHE A 237 -15.06 95.25 59.39
N SER A 238 -15.57 96.00 60.40
CA SER A 238 -15.46 95.75 61.85
C SER A 238 -16.56 96.48 62.67
N GLY A 239 -17.11 95.91 63.77
CA GLY A 239 -17.98 96.67 64.70
C GLY A 239 -18.84 95.92 65.77
N LEU A 240 -18.32 95.87 67.01
CA LEU A 240 -18.96 96.03 68.35
C LEU A 240 -20.50 95.84 68.59
N PHE A 241 -20.84 94.90 69.51
CA PHE A 241 -21.86 94.94 70.62
C PHE A 241 -23.36 95.32 70.34
N PRO A 242 -24.31 95.18 71.32
CA PRO A 242 -24.30 94.55 72.66
C PRO A 242 -25.29 93.33 72.72
N GLU A 243 -25.93 92.80 73.78
CA GLU A 243 -26.14 93.06 75.24
C GLU A 243 -26.15 91.71 76.04
N GLY A 244 -26.50 91.71 77.34
CA GLY A 244 -26.99 90.53 78.10
C GLY A 244 -26.23 90.21 79.40
N ASP A 245 -26.92 90.09 80.54
CA ASP A 245 -26.27 90.04 81.88
C ASP A 245 -26.04 88.62 82.45
N ASP A 246 -26.52 87.56 81.79
CA ASP A 246 -26.19 86.17 82.15
C ASP A 246 -24.72 85.80 81.86
N ASN A 247 -24.07 86.57 80.97
CA ASN A 247 -22.71 86.37 80.51
C ASN A 247 -21.68 86.23 81.64
N LEU A 248 -21.87 86.89 82.79
CA LEU A 248 -20.86 86.88 83.85
C LEU A 248 -20.69 85.50 84.52
N LYS A 249 -21.73 84.66 84.53
CA LYS A 249 -21.66 83.27 85.02
C LYS A 249 -21.16 82.32 83.94
N HIS A 250 -21.60 82.52 82.69
CA HIS A 250 -21.17 81.72 81.56
C HIS A 250 -19.65 81.88 81.31
N LEU A 251 -19.17 83.12 81.29
CA LEU A 251 -17.75 83.45 81.19
C LEU A 251 -16.93 82.86 82.35
N ALA A 252 -17.45 82.88 83.58
CA ALA A 252 -16.76 82.26 84.71
C ALA A 252 -16.62 80.74 84.55
N GLN A 253 -17.65 80.07 84.00
CA GLN A 253 -17.62 78.63 83.71
C GLN A 253 -16.67 78.31 82.53
N GLU A 254 -16.78 79.06 81.42
CA GLU A 254 -15.92 78.91 80.24
C GLU A 254 -14.44 79.14 80.58
N VAL A 255 -14.11 80.12 81.42
CA VAL A 255 -12.76 80.36 81.94
C VAL A 255 -12.23 79.13 82.70
N ILE A 256 -13.07 78.45 83.49
CA ILE A 256 -12.70 77.22 84.21
C ILE A 256 -12.54 76.04 83.25
N ASP A 257 -13.37 75.91 82.22
CA ASP A 257 -13.23 74.86 81.22
C ASP A 257 -11.98 75.07 80.35
N ILE A 258 -11.66 76.32 79.99
CA ILE A 258 -10.40 76.73 79.36
C ILE A 258 -9.20 76.39 80.27
N TYR A 259 -9.29 76.62 81.58
CA TYR A 259 -8.24 76.21 82.53
C TYR A 259 -7.98 74.70 82.50
N HIS A 260 -9.04 73.88 82.52
CA HIS A 260 -8.91 72.43 82.48
C HIS A 260 -8.43 71.92 81.11
N GLN A 261 -8.84 72.56 80.00
CA GLN A 261 -8.32 72.26 78.67
C GLN A 261 -6.83 72.59 78.54
N LEU A 262 -6.40 73.79 78.96
CA LEU A 262 -4.96 74.12 78.98
C LEU A 262 -4.17 73.19 79.90
N ARG A 263 -4.71 72.84 81.09
CA ARG A 263 -4.04 71.91 82.02
C ARG A 263 -3.87 70.51 81.43
N ARG A 264 -4.84 70.02 80.64
CA ARG A 264 -4.70 68.77 79.87
C ARG A 264 -3.65 68.89 78.77
N LEU A 265 -3.64 69.99 78.00
CA LEU A 265 -2.65 70.20 76.94
C LEU A 265 -1.22 70.34 77.49
N CYS A 266 -1.00 71.02 78.62
CA CYS A 266 0.28 71.03 79.33
C CYS A 266 0.76 69.61 79.70
N LEU A 267 -0.14 68.76 80.20
CA LEU A 267 0.18 67.37 80.55
C LEU A 267 0.51 66.53 79.31
N GLU A 268 -0.18 66.75 78.19
CA GLU A 268 0.04 66.00 76.95
C GLU A 268 1.31 66.47 76.21
N LEU A 269 1.64 67.77 76.25
CA LEU A 269 2.93 68.30 75.79
C LEU A 269 4.09 67.80 76.67
N ARG A 270 3.93 67.79 78.00
CA ARG A 270 4.93 67.23 78.92
C ARG A 270 5.12 65.73 78.65
N ARG A 271 4.05 64.95 78.43
CA ARG A 271 4.16 63.54 77.99
C ARG A 271 4.92 63.39 76.67
N ARG A 272 4.63 64.21 75.67
CA ARG A 272 5.36 64.18 74.38
C ARG A 272 6.85 64.48 74.55
N ARG A 273 7.20 65.43 75.42
CA ARG A 273 8.60 65.74 75.77
C ARG A 273 9.26 64.59 76.53
N ASP A 274 8.61 64.09 77.57
CA ASP A 274 9.19 63.09 78.47
C ASP A 274 9.30 61.71 77.77
N ASN A 275 8.47 61.42 76.76
CA ASN A 275 8.63 60.27 75.85
C ASN A 275 9.92 60.29 75.00
N VAL A 276 10.64 61.43 74.93
CA VAL A 276 11.95 61.52 74.25
C VAL A 276 13.11 61.15 75.21
N SER A 277 12.86 61.10 76.52
CA SER A 277 13.85 60.74 77.54
C SER A 277 13.67 59.29 77.99
N VAL A 278 14.52 58.38 77.50
CA VAL A 278 14.49 56.96 77.88
C VAL A 278 15.16 56.73 79.25
N ASP A 279 14.49 57.15 80.33
CA ASP A 279 14.60 56.50 81.65
C ASP A 279 13.30 56.66 82.46
N SER A 280 13.15 55.77 83.43
CA SER A 280 12.01 55.49 84.30
C SER A 280 11.61 56.62 85.28
N GLY A 281 10.30 56.70 85.57
CA GLY A 281 9.79 57.56 86.65
C GLY A 281 8.26 57.65 86.72
N ILE A 282 7.64 56.96 87.69
CA ILE A 282 6.20 57.12 87.99
C ILE A 282 5.96 58.43 88.76
N SER A 283 5.01 59.25 88.31
CA SER A 283 4.28 60.18 89.18
C SER A 283 2.89 60.52 88.64
N SER A 284 1.88 59.79 89.12
CA SER A 284 0.47 60.08 88.87
C SER A 284 -0.03 61.18 89.81
N THR A 285 -0.15 62.42 89.32
CA THR A 285 -0.86 63.49 90.04
C THR A 285 -2.18 63.83 89.33
N THR A 286 -3.29 63.32 89.88
CA THR A 286 -4.65 63.63 89.43
C THR A 286 -4.94 65.14 89.52
N PRO A 287 -5.47 65.78 88.47
CA PRO A 287 -5.98 67.15 88.57
C PRO A 287 -7.23 67.17 89.46
N GLU A 288 -7.16 67.80 90.63
CA GLU A 288 -8.34 68.11 91.44
C GLU A 288 -9.32 69.00 90.68
N GLU A 289 -10.62 68.72 90.80
CA GLU A 289 -11.71 69.50 90.20
C GLU A 289 -11.90 70.82 90.95
N LEU A 290 -11.37 71.91 90.40
CA LEU A 290 -11.43 73.24 91.00
C LEU A 290 -12.79 73.89 90.73
N GLN A 291 -13.65 73.92 91.76
CA GLN A 291 -14.93 74.64 91.72
C GLN A 291 -14.71 76.17 91.70
N ALA A 292 -15.62 76.88 91.02
CA ALA A 292 -15.47 78.28 90.62
C ALA A 292 -15.10 79.28 91.73
N GLN A 293 -15.41 78.97 92.99
CA GLN A 293 -15.19 79.85 94.14
C GLN A 293 -13.76 79.77 94.71
N GLN A 294 -12.88 78.93 94.16
CA GLN A 294 -11.50 78.73 94.67
C GLN A 294 -10.40 79.26 93.74
N VAL A 295 -10.75 79.79 92.56
CA VAL A 295 -9.80 80.35 91.60
C VAL A 295 -9.14 81.62 92.17
N ARG A 296 -7.84 81.55 92.49
CA ARG A 296 -7.06 82.71 92.94
C ARG A 296 -6.43 83.43 91.76
N VAL A 297 -6.39 84.76 91.81
CA VAL A 297 -5.57 85.59 90.91
C VAL A 297 -4.13 85.10 91.00
N GLY A 298 -3.55 84.69 89.87
CA GLY A 298 -2.26 84.01 89.79
C GLY A 298 -2.31 82.63 89.13
N MET A 299 -3.41 81.88 89.25
CA MET A 299 -3.46 80.49 88.77
C MET A 299 -3.37 80.36 87.24
N PHE A 300 -4.02 81.26 86.49
CA PHE A 300 -3.89 81.31 85.03
C PHE A 300 -2.54 81.83 84.58
N THR A 301 -1.95 82.81 85.27
CA THR A 301 -0.62 83.33 84.95
C THR A 301 0.45 82.25 85.12
N ASN A 302 0.40 81.49 86.22
CA ASN A 302 1.28 80.35 86.43
C ASN A 302 1.09 79.29 85.34
N LEU A 303 -0.16 78.90 85.03
CA LEU A 303 -0.41 77.84 84.05
C LEU A 303 -0.07 78.28 82.62
N LEU A 304 -0.29 79.55 82.26
CA LEU A 304 0.19 80.14 81.00
C LEU A 304 1.72 80.25 80.96
N GLN A 305 2.39 80.46 82.09
CA GLN A 305 3.85 80.51 82.16
C GLN A 305 4.47 79.10 82.09
N ASP A 306 3.84 78.09 82.69
CA ASP A 306 4.15 76.67 82.46
C ASP A 306 3.96 76.32 80.97
N PHE A 307 2.81 76.68 80.37
CA PHE A 307 2.51 76.44 78.96
C PHE A 307 3.53 77.12 78.05
N ARG A 308 3.85 78.39 78.35
CA ARG A 308 4.87 79.16 77.63
C ARG A 308 6.24 78.52 77.76
N SER A 309 6.65 78.04 78.94
CA SER A 309 7.91 77.33 79.11
C SER A 309 7.95 76.00 78.35
N LEU A 310 6.83 75.27 78.27
CA LEU A 310 6.71 74.04 77.46
C LEU A 310 6.76 74.33 75.95
N ILE A 311 6.21 75.46 75.50
CA ILE A 311 6.30 75.91 74.10
C ILE A 311 7.73 76.42 73.80
N GLU A 312 8.34 77.19 74.70
CA GLU A 312 9.71 77.69 74.56
C GLU A 312 10.73 76.52 74.63
N ASP A 313 10.53 75.50 75.46
CA ASP A 313 11.30 74.22 75.47
C ASP A 313 11.21 73.50 74.10
N LEU A 314 10.03 73.50 73.47
CA LEU A 314 9.78 72.84 72.19
C LEU A 314 10.24 73.65 70.96
N LEU A 315 10.39 74.98 71.10
CA LEU A 315 10.92 75.87 70.06
C LEU A 315 12.41 76.14 70.20
N ALA A 316 12.98 76.01 71.40
CA ALA A 316 14.43 76.06 71.65
C ALA A 316 15.15 74.79 71.18
N GLN A 317 14.42 73.68 71.03
CA GLN A 317 14.81 72.56 70.18
C GLN A 317 14.68 73.00 68.72
N GLY A 318 15.74 73.62 68.19
CA GLY A 318 15.74 74.34 66.92
C GLY A 318 15.43 73.47 65.68
N PRO A 319 15.16 74.12 64.53
CA PRO A 319 14.57 73.48 63.34
C PRO A 319 15.47 72.47 62.60
N ASP A 320 16.73 72.28 63.04
CA ASP A 320 17.71 71.40 62.40
C ASP A 320 17.67 69.94 62.90
N MET A 321 16.68 69.56 63.71
CA MET A 321 16.42 68.15 64.05
C MET A 321 15.40 67.55 63.06
N PRO A 322 15.81 66.72 62.08
CA PRO A 322 14.86 66.00 61.23
C PRO A 322 14.02 65.07 62.09
N CYS A 323 12.70 65.06 61.88
CA CYS A 323 11.81 64.17 62.61
C CYS A 323 12.25 62.71 62.41
N LEU A 324 12.67 62.04 63.49
CA LEU A 324 13.19 60.66 63.45
C LEU A 324 12.23 59.68 62.76
N ALA A 325 10.92 59.87 62.93
CA ALA A 325 9.90 59.07 62.24
C ALA A 325 9.79 59.37 60.73
N CYS A 326 10.13 60.59 60.29
CA CYS A 326 10.19 60.93 58.87
C CYS A 326 11.50 60.46 58.24
N GLN A 327 12.61 60.47 58.98
CA GLN A 327 13.89 59.96 58.50
C GLN A 327 13.88 58.43 58.38
N SER A 328 13.33 57.71 59.37
CA SER A 328 13.14 56.26 59.26
C SER A 328 12.19 55.90 58.12
N VAL A 329 11.09 56.64 57.93
CA VAL A 329 10.18 56.44 56.78
C VAL A 329 10.89 56.71 55.45
N ALA A 330 11.78 57.71 55.36
CA ALA A 330 12.56 57.94 54.15
C ALA A 330 13.51 56.76 53.84
N GLU A 331 14.25 56.29 54.84
CA GLU A 331 15.15 55.13 54.71
C GLU A 331 14.37 53.84 54.38
N ASP A 332 13.21 53.61 55.00
CA ASP A 332 12.30 52.50 54.70
C ASP A 332 11.72 52.60 53.28
N THR A 333 11.36 53.78 52.79
CA THR A 333 10.92 53.96 51.39
C THR A 333 12.04 53.70 50.40
N GLU A 334 13.27 54.15 50.66
CA GLU A 334 14.41 53.86 49.76
C GLU A 334 14.75 52.36 49.77
N ASN A 335 14.69 51.70 50.92
CA ASN A 335 14.89 50.26 51.03
C ASN A 335 13.76 49.46 50.35
N LEU A 336 12.50 49.91 50.44
CA LEU A 336 11.38 49.34 49.69
C LEU A 336 11.56 49.51 48.18
N GLU A 337 12.01 50.68 47.71
CA GLU A 337 12.33 50.89 46.29
C GLU A 337 13.47 49.99 45.80
N ARG A 338 14.53 49.83 46.60
CA ARG A 338 15.64 48.91 46.29
C ARG A 338 15.15 47.47 46.20
N LEU A 339 14.34 47.01 47.17
CA LEU A 339 13.73 45.67 47.15
C LEU A 339 12.76 45.48 45.98
N GLN A 340 12.02 46.50 45.57
CA GLN A 340 11.16 46.46 44.37
C GLN A 340 11.99 46.36 43.09
N LYS A 341 13.11 47.10 42.98
CA LYS A 341 14.05 47.02 41.85
C LYS A 341 14.71 45.65 41.78
N GLU A 342 15.23 45.12 42.89
CA GLU A 342 15.77 43.76 42.96
C GLU A 342 14.71 42.71 42.59
N LEU A 343 13.48 42.81 43.12
CA LEU A 343 12.40 41.89 42.77
C LEU A 343 12.07 41.95 41.27
N GLN A 344 11.99 43.15 40.69
CA GLN A 344 11.75 43.34 39.26
C GLN A 344 12.86 42.67 38.42
N GLU A 345 14.13 42.95 38.72
CA GLU A 345 15.29 42.31 38.07
C GLU A 345 15.26 40.78 38.19
N LYS A 346 14.84 40.22 39.35
CA LYS A 346 14.63 38.77 39.49
C LYS A 346 13.48 38.27 38.63
N THR A 347 12.35 38.99 38.50
CA THR A 347 11.27 38.58 37.60
C THR A 347 11.67 38.64 36.13
N ASP A 348 12.49 39.61 35.72
CA ASP A 348 12.95 39.74 34.34
C ASP A 348 14.00 38.66 34.00
N CYS A 349 14.95 38.39 34.91
CA CYS A 349 15.86 37.25 34.80
C CYS A 349 15.09 35.90 34.75
N LEU A 350 13.97 35.76 35.48
CA LEU A 350 13.12 34.56 35.41
C LEU A 350 12.38 34.47 34.07
N LYS A 351 11.93 35.59 33.47
CA LYS A 351 11.36 35.62 32.11
C LYS A 351 12.40 35.18 31.07
N GLU A 352 13.61 35.73 31.12
CA GLU A 352 14.70 35.32 30.21
C GLU A 352 15.00 33.81 30.30
N LYS A 353 15.02 33.25 31.52
CA LYS A 353 15.24 31.81 31.72
C LYS A 353 14.04 30.97 31.29
N ASN A 354 12.82 31.46 31.44
CA ASN A 354 11.62 30.80 30.89
C ASN A 354 11.62 30.79 29.35
N ASP A 355 12.04 31.89 28.72
CA ASP A 355 12.18 32.00 27.27
C ASP A 355 13.30 31.12 26.74
N GLU A 356 14.43 31.03 27.44
CA GLU A 356 15.53 30.12 27.12
C GLU A 356 15.10 28.65 27.25
N LEU A 357 14.39 28.29 28.32
CA LEU A 357 13.78 26.96 28.48
C LEU A 357 12.77 26.66 27.36
N SER A 358 11.96 27.64 26.97
CA SER A 358 10.99 27.47 25.87
C SER A 358 11.69 27.28 24.51
N ARG A 359 12.77 28.03 24.25
CA ARG A 359 13.63 27.87 23.04
C ARG A 359 14.41 26.56 23.03
N LEU A 360 14.78 26.02 24.18
CA LEU A 360 15.40 24.69 24.30
C LEU A 360 14.36 23.57 24.15
N SER A 361 13.15 23.75 24.70
CA SER A 361 12.04 22.82 24.55
C SER A 361 11.61 22.69 23.09
N THR A 362 11.47 23.79 22.34
CA THR A 362 11.11 23.72 20.90
C THR A 362 12.22 23.12 20.05
N LYS A 363 13.50 23.37 20.38
CA LYS A 363 14.62 22.68 19.72
C LYS A 363 14.60 21.17 19.99
N LEU A 364 14.30 20.75 21.22
CA LEU A 364 14.18 19.33 21.56
C LEU A 364 13.03 18.68 20.79
N THR A 365 11.84 19.29 20.73
CA THR A 365 10.72 18.71 19.97
C THR A 365 10.99 18.64 18.47
N ILE A 366 11.74 19.58 17.89
CA ILE A 366 12.18 19.51 16.49
C ILE A 366 13.17 18.34 16.30
N GLN A 367 14.15 18.17 17.19
CA GLN A 367 15.10 17.06 17.09
C GLN A 367 14.42 15.69 17.30
N ASP A 368 13.41 15.60 18.17
CA ASP A 368 12.61 14.39 18.34
C ASP A 368 11.78 14.06 17.08
N THR A 369 11.23 15.05 16.37
CA THR A 369 10.52 14.81 15.09
C THR A 369 11.47 14.47 13.94
N GLU A 370 12.65 15.10 13.87
CA GLU A 370 13.71 14.74 12.93
C GLU A 370 14.19 13.29 13.16
N LEU A 371 14.40 12.89 14.43
CA LEU A 371 14.75 11.53 14.79
C LEU A 371 13.61 10.53 14.55
N ALA A 372 12.34 10.94 14.63
CA ALA A 372 11.21 10.11 14.23
C ALA A 372 11.19 9.88 12.72
N ALA A 373 11.28 10.93 11.91
CA ALA A 373 11.32 10.84 10.45
C ALA A 373 12.49 9.98 9.96
N LEU A 374 13.70 10.19 10.48
CA LEU A 374 14.88 9.38 10.14
C LEU A 374 14.75 7.91 10.58
N ARG A 375 13.99 7.62 11.65
CA ARG A 375 13.67 6.24 12.06
C ARG A 375 12.69 5.59 11.08
N GLU A 376 11.67 6.32 10.63
CA GLU A 376 10.66 5.87 9.66
C GLU A 376 11.29 5.64 8.29
N GLU A 377 12.10 6.56 7.76
CA GLU A 377 12.85 6.37 6.51
C GLU A 377 13.73 5.12 6.56
N ARG A 378 14.45 4.91 7.67
CA ARG A 378 15.32 3.74 7.86
C ARG A 378 14.53 2.43 7.95
N ASP A 379 13.32 2.42 8.51
CA ASP A 379 12.48 1.22 8.53
C ASP A 379 11.76 0.97 7.19
N HIS A 380 11.40 2.03 6.46
CA HIS A 380 10.89 1.94 5.09
C HIS A 380 11.96 1.34 4.15
N LEU A 381 13.19 1.86 4.18
CA LEU A 381 14.33 1.33 3.41
C LEU A 381 14.68 -0.12 3.80
N ARG A 382 14.48 -0.53 5.06
CA ARG A 382 14.59 -1.94 5.46
C ARG A 382 13.50 -2.79 4.82
N GLN A 383 12.25 -2.35 4.84
CA GLN A 383 11.13 -3.06 4.25
C GLN A 383 11.28 -3.20 2.72
N ASP A 384 11.86 -2.20 2.04
CA ASP A 384 12.20 -2.27 0.61
C ASP A 384 13.34 -3.27 0.33
N VAL A 385 14.40 -3.28 1.16
CA VAL A 385 15.49 -4.25 1.03
C VAL A 385 15.00 -5.68 1.28
N ASP A 386 14.20 -5.89 2.33
CA ASP A 386 13.63 -7.19 2.68
C ASP A 386 12.67 -7.66 1.58
N SER A 387 11.72 -6.84 1.14
CA SER A 387 10.79 -7.22 0.06
C SER A 387 11.51 -7.51 -1.26
N SER A 388 12.58 -6.76 -1.58
CA SER A 388 13.47 -7.04 -2.71
C SER A 388 14.23 -8.36 -2.56
N ALA A 389 14.56 -8.78 -1.34
CA ALA A 389 15.18 -10.09 -1.06
C ALA A 389 14.16 -11.23 -1.19
N TRP A 390 12.98 -11.11 -0.58
CA TRP A 390 11.87 -12.07 -0.72
C TRP A 390 11.48 -12.29 -2.19
N ALA A 391 11.41 -11.22 -2.99
CA ALA A 391 11.14 -11.32 -4.42
C ALA A 391 12.21 -12.13 -5.18
N LYS A 392 13.50 -11.94 -4.85
CA LYS A 392 14.61 -12.72 -5.45
C LYS A 392 14.55 -14.18 -5.02
N ASP A 393 14.26 -14.47 -3.76
CA ASP A 393 14.15 -15.83 -3.25
C ASP A 393 12.98 -16.60 -3.87
N GLU A 394 11.83 -15.96 -4.10
CA GLU A 394 10.71 -16.58 -4.83
C GLU A 394 11.04 -16.81 -6.32
N ILE A 395 11.78 -15.89 -6.97
CA ILE A 395 12.30 -16.14 -8.33
C ILE A 395 13.26 -17.34 -8.34
N VAL A 396 14.13 -17.48 -7.34
CA VAL A 396 15.05 -18.62 -7.22
C VAL A 396 14.30 -19.92 -6.96
N LYS A 397 13.33 -19.96 -6.03
CA LYS A 397 12.46 -21.12 -5.79
C LYS A 397 11.69 -21.53 -7.06
N LYS A 398 11.16 -20.56 -7.82
CA LYS A 398 10.47 -20.80 -9.10
C LYS A 398 11.43 -21.34 -10.17
N ALA A 399 12.68 -20.86 -10.22
CA ALA A 399 13.70 -21.39 -11.11
C ALA A 399 14.10 -22.84 -10.75
N TRP A 400 14.27 -23.15 -9.46
CA TRP A 400 14.58 -24.50 -8.97
C TRP A 400 13.43 -25.48 -9.29
N THR A 401 12.19 -25.13 -8.98
CA THR A 401 11.03 -25.99 -9.27
C THR A 401 10.82 -26.20 -10.77
N MET A 402 11.06 -25.19 -11.62
CA MET A 402 11.06 -25.37 -13.08
C MET A 402 12.18 -26.30 -13.56
N ARG A 403 13.40 -26.17 -13.01
CA ARG A 403 14.53 -27.08 -13.29
C ARG A 403 14.17 -28.52 -12.91
N ASP A 404 13.60 -28.71 -11.73
CA ASP A 404 13.31 -30.05 -11.19
C ASP A 404 12.18 -30.73 -11.95
N GLN A 405 11.16 -29.98 -12.38
CA GLN A 405 10.15 -30.47 -13.33
C GLN A 405 10.76 -30.84 -14.70
N ALA A 406 11.71 -30.06 -15.20
CA ALA A 406 12.38 -30.36 -16.48
C ALA A 406 13.26 -31.62 -16.37
N VAL A 407 13.99 -31.80 -15.26
CA VAL A 407 14.77 -33.01 -14.96
C VAL A 407 13.84 -34.23 -14.80
N ALA A 408 12.72 -34.09 -14.09
CA ALA A 408 11.74 -35.18 -13.96
C ALA A 408 11.18 -35.62 -15.33
N ARG A 409 10.78 -34.65 -16.19
CA ARG A 409 10.33 -34.94 -17.56
C ARG A 409 11.40 -35.62 -18.41
N LYS A 410 12.66 -35.16 -18.32
CA LYS A 410 13.81 -35.78 -18.99
C LYS A 410 13.96 -37.25 -18.56
N ASN A 411 13.96 -37.50 -17.25
CA ASN A 411 14.13 -38.85 -16.70
C ASN A 411 13.00 -39.79 -17.15
N THR A 412 11.75 -39.33 -17.20
CA THR A 412 10.62 -40.12 -17.74
C THR A 412 10.86 -40.52 -19.20
N VAL A 413 11.25 -39.57 -20.05
CA VAL A 413 11.54 -39.85 -21.47
C VAL A 413 12.75 -40.77 -21.64
N GLU A 414 13.78 -40.66 -20.79
CA GLU A 414 14.92 -41.59 -20.79
C GLU A 414 14.52 -43.02 -20.36
N ILE A 415 13.59 -43.16 -19.41
CA ILE A 415 13.00 -44.45 -19.02
C ILE A 415 12.14 -45.05 -20.15
N GLU A 416 11.35 -44.25 -20.85
CA GLU A 416 10.55 -44.69 -22.01
C GLU A 416 11.43 -45.09 -23.21
N LEU A 417 12.51 -44.34 -23.45
CA LEU A 417 13.53 -44.70 -24.45
C LEU A 417 14.26 -46.01 -24.09
N ALA A 418 14.52 -46.25 -22.80
CA ALA A 418 15.07 -47.53 -22.34
C ALA A 418 14.08 -48.70 -22.55
N LYS A 419 12.79 -48.53 -22.22
CA LYS A 419 11.73 -49.53 -22.45
C LYS A 419 11.59 -49.88 -23.93
N THR A 420 11.39 -48.89 -24.79
CA THR A 420 11.22 -49.09 -26.24
C THR A 420 12.47 -49.71 -26.89
N ARG A 421 13.68 -49.43 -26.37
CA ARG A 421 14.91 -50.10 -26.78
C ARG A 421 14.92 -51.59 -26.38
N ILE A 422 14.47 -51.93 -25.17
CA ILE A 422 14.34 -53.32 -24.71
C ILE A 422 13.29 -54.08 -25.54
N GLU A 423 12.13 -53.45 -25.81
CA GLU A 423 11.08 -53.99 -26.67
C GLU A 423 11.59 -54.27 -28.08
N LEU A 424 12.33 -53.33 -28.69
CA LEU A 424 12.94 -53.52 -30.01
C LEU A 424 13.97 -54.66 -30.01
N MET A 425 14.79 -54.78 -28.96
CA MET A 425 15.74 -55.90 -28.83
C MET A 425 15.00 -57.25 -28.66
N HIS A 426 13.89 -57.29 -27.93
CA HIS A 426 13.06 -58.49 -27.77
C HIS A 426 12.36 -58.90 -29.08
N ILE A 427 11.74 -57.96 -29.79
CA ILE A 427 11.11 -58.19 -31.10
C ILE A 427 12.16 -58.65 -32.13
N ASN A 428 13.38 -58.11 -32.08
CA ASN A 428 14.46 -58.56 -32.96
C ASN A 428 14.94 -59.99 -32.63
N SER A 429 14.91 -60.40 -31.35
CA SER A 429 15.15 -61.81 -30.97
C SER A 429 14.08 -62.73 -31.56
N GLN A 430 12.80 -62.40 -31.32
CA GLN A 430 11.66 -63.16 -31.88
C GLN A 430 11.72 -63.26 -33.41
N LEU A 431 12.14 -62.20 -34.10
CA LEU A 431 12.33 -62.19 -35.55
C LEU A 431 13.47 -63.12 -35.98
N MET A 432 14.61 -63.11 -35.29
CA MET A 432 15.72 -64.02 -35.56
C MET A 432 15.33 -65.49 -35.30
N GLU A 433 14.58 -65.76 -34.23
CA GLU A 433 14.04 -67.08 -33.90
C GLU A 433 13.06 -67.57 -34.99
N ALA A 434 12.15 -66.71 -35.46
CA ALA A 434 11.22 -67.02 -36.54
C ALA A 434 11.93 -67.22 -37.90
N ILE A 435 12.98 -66.47 -38.19
CA ILE A 435 13.84 -66.66 -39.38
C ILE A 435 14.55 -68.02 -39.28
N GLN A 436 15.13 -68.36 -38.13
CA GLN A 436 15.81 -69.63 -37.89
C GLN A 436 14.86 -70.82 -38.09
N GLN A 437 13.68 -70.81 -37.47
CA GLN A 437 12.65 -71.83 -37.67
C GLN A 437 12.22 -71.96 -39.14
N LYS A 438 12.09 -70.83 -39.86
CA LYS A 438 11.77 -70.84 -41.30
C LYS A 438 12.89 -71.46 -42.14
N VAL A 439 14.16 -71.21 -41.80
CA VAL A 439 15.32 -71.82 -42.47
C VAL A 439 15.35 -73.33 -42.21
N GLU A 440 15.14 -73.76 -40.97
CA GLU A 440 15.08 -75.19 -40.60
C GLU A 440 13.93 -75.92 -41.33
N LEU A 441 12.74 -75.33 -41.39
CA LEU A 441 11.61 -75.89 -42.15
C LEU A 441 11.88 -75.93 -43.66
N SER A 442 12.61 -74.95 -44.21
CA SER A 442 13.05 -74.99 -45.62
C SER A 442 14.01 -76.16 -45.86
N GLN A 443 15.02 -76.33 -45.00
CA GLN A 443 16.00 -77.43 -45.09
C GLN A 443 15.34 -78.81 -44.97
N GLN A 444 14.35 -78.95 -44.06
CA GLN A 444 13.56 -80.19 -43.95
C GLN A 444 12.73 -80.46 -45.21
N LEU A 445 12.15 -79.42 -45.82
CA LEU A 445 11.37 -79.54 -47.05
C LEU A 445 12.26 -79.85 -48.26
N ASP A 446 13.45 -79.27 -48.35
CA ASP A 446 14.45 -79.57 -49.38
C ASP A 446 14.98 -81.02 -49.25
N GLN A 447 15.24 -81.49 -48.01
CA GLN A 447 15.56 -82.89 -47.75
C GLN A 447 14.42 -83.83 -48.17
N TRP A 448 13.17 -83.50 -47.84
CA TRP A 448 12.01 -84.31 -48.22
C TRP A 448 11.78 -84.34 -49.75
N GLN A 449 12.12 -83.27 -50.47
CA GLN A 449 12.16 -83.28 -51.93
C GLN A 449 13.21 -84.25 -52.47
N LEU A 450 14.42 -84.28 -51.90
CA LEU A 450 15.48 -85.21 -52.29
C LEU A 450 15.08 -86.67 -52.02
N ASP A 451 14.50 -86.95 -50.85
CA ASP A 451 14.02 -88.29 -50.47
C ASP A 451 12.88 -88.76 -51.40
N MET A 452 11.93 -87.86 -51.72
CA MET A 452 10.85 -88.14 -52.67
C MET A 452 11.36 -88.37 -54.09
N GLN A 453 12.36 -87.60 -54.55
CA GLN A 453 13.03 -87.83 -55.83
C GLN A 453 13.72 -89.19 -55.84
N ALA A 454 14.45 -89.56 -54.78
CA ALA A 454 15.10 -90.86 -54.66
C ALA A 454 14.09 -92.03 -54.70
N LEU A 455 12.93 -91.88 -54.03
CA LEU A 455 11.84 -92.87 -54.08
C LEU A 455 11.19 -92.99 -55.47
N LEU A 456 11.00 -91.88 -56.18
CA LEU A 456 10.50 -91.88 -57.57
C LEU A 456 11.51 -92.54 -58.53
N ASP A 457 12.80 -92.24 -58.35
CA ASP A 457 13.91 -92.86 -59.07
C ASP A 457 13.97 -94.37 -58.82
N GLU A 458 13.82 -94.81 -57.56
CA GLU A 458 13.81 -96.23 -57.20
C GLU A 458 12.56 -96.94 -57.76
N GLN A 459 11.39 -96.30 -57.73
CA GLN A 459 10.19 -96.80 -58.40
C GLN A 459 10.36 -96.89 -59.93
N MET A 460 11.02 -95.91 -60.56
CA MET A 460 11.31 -95.95 -62.00
C MET A 460 12.27 -97.09 -62.32
N LYS A 461 13.35 -97.25 -61.54
CA LYS A 461 14.32 -98.36 -61.66
C LYS A 461 13.65 -99.73 -61.44
N LYS A 462 12.72 -99.85 -60.48
CA LYS A 462 11.89 -101.05 -60.26
C LYS A 462 10.95 -101.33 -61.43
N LYS A 463 10.29 -100.30 -61.98
CA LYS A 463 9.41 -100.43 -63.16
C LYS A 463 10.20 -100.84 -64.40
N LEU A 464 11.35 -100.23 -64.68
CA LEU A 464 12.23 -100.60 -65.79
C LEU A 464 12.66 -102.07 -65.70
N LYS A 465 13.17 -102.52 -64.54
CA LYS A 465 13.50 -103.93 -64.30
C LYS A 465 12.31 -104.88 -64.49
N ASN A 466 11.11 -104.48 -64.09
CA ASN A 466 9.91 -105.28 -64.28
C ASN A 466 9.47 -105.31 -65.76
N TYR A 467 9.69 -104.24 -66.53
CA TYR A 467 9.47 -104.22 -67.98
C TYR A 467 10.49 -105.09 -68.71
N GLU A 468 11.79 -104.98 -68.39
CA GLU A 468 12.86 -105.84 -68.89
C GLU A 468 12.52 -107.32 -68.65
N GLN A 469 12.14 -107.69 -67.43
CA GLN A 469 11.73 -109.07 -67.09
C GLN A 469 10.40 -109.50 -67.73
N GLN A 470 9.48 -108.59 -68.07
CA GLN A 470 8.29 -108.93 -68.85
C GLN A 470 8.61 -109.10 -70.33
N GLU A 471 9.60 -108.39 -70.86
CA GLU A 471 10.06 -108.50 -72.24
C GLU A 471 10.87 -109.80 -72.45
N GLU A 472 11.74 -110.16 -71.50
CA GLU A 472 12.39 -111.49 -71.44
C GLU A 472 11.38 -112.65 -71.32
N ARG A 473 10.25 -112.44 -70.62
CA ARG A 473 9.20 -113.46 -70.44
C ARG A 473 8.21 -113.58 -71.62
N ARG A 474 8.35 -112.78 -72.69
CA ARG A 474 7.58 -112.99 -73.93
C ARG A 474 8.22 -114.10 -74.76
N PRO A 475 7.53 -115.24 -75.01
CA PRO A 475 8.08 -116.30 -75.86
C PRO A 475 8.31 -115.77 -77.28
N SER A 476 9.56 -115.86 -77.74
CA SER A 476 10.03 -115.19 -78.96
C SER A 476 9.45 -115.83 -80.24
N ARG A 477 8.32 -115.33 -80.74
CA ARG A 477 7.89 -115.62 -82.12
C ARG A 477 8.73 -114.81 -83.10
N GLN A 478 9.54 -115.53 -83.87
CA GLN A 478 10.50 -114.96 -84.81
C GLN A 478 9.85 -114.18 -85.96
N SER A 479 10.51 -113.10 -86.34
CA SER A 479 10.76 -112.67 -87.72
C SER A 479 9.58 -112.64 -88.72
N GLN A 480 9.15 -111.43 -89.08
CA GLN A 480 8.99 -111.11 -90.50
C GLN A 480 9.48 -109.68 -90.80
N LYS A 481 10.21 -109.53 -91.93
CA LYS A 481 10.78 -108.26 -92.38
C LYS A 481 9.77 -107.55 -93.27
N LEU A 482 9.50 -106.27 -93.01
CA LEU A 482 9.02 -105.33 -94.03
C LEU A 482 9.80 -104.02 -93.94
N LYS A 483 10.17 -103.46 -95.10
CA LYS A 483 10.88 -102.18 -95.23
C LYS A 483 9.87 -101.05 -95.41
N HIS A 484 10.16 -99.87 -94.86
CA HIS A 484 9.74 -98.48 -95.20
C HIS A 484 9.64 -97.67 -93.89
N GLN A 485 9.93 -96.36 -93.80
CA GLN A 485 10.62 -95.44 -94.72
C GLN A 485 11.22 -94.29 -93.87
N VAL A 486 12.35 -93.71 -94.25
CA VAL A 486 12.93 -92.55 -93.52
C VAL A 486 12.25 -91.26 -93.98
N ASN A 487 11.64 -90.48 -93.07
CA ASN A 487 11.40 -89.06 -93.32
C ASN A 487 11.17 -88.15 -92.09
N SER A 488 12.09 -87.20 -91.89
CA SER A 488 11.83 -85.74 -91.80
C SER A 488 10.79 -85.14 -90.81
N LYS A 489 11.34 -84.46 -89.78
CA LYS A 489 10.94 -83.13 -89.21
C LYS A 489 9.72 -83.00 -88.27
N GLY A 490 9.83 -82.01 -87.35
CA GLY A 490 8.84 -81.58 -86.34
C GLY A 490 9.49 -81.67 -84.94
N LYS A 491 10.00 -80.62 -84.28
CA LYS A 491 9.47 -79.29 -83.87
C LYS A 491 8.29 -79.36 -82.88
N LEU A 492 8.26 -78.37 -81.98
CA LEU A 492 7.26 -78.06 -80.93
C LEU A 492 7.43 -78.92 -79.65
N PHE A 493 7.33 -78.39 -78.42
CA PHE A 493 7.05 -77.01 -77.95
C PHE A 493 8.03 -76.54 -76.85
N LYS A 494 8.21 -75.21 -76.75
CA LYS A 494 8.58 -74.53 -75.49
C LYS A 494 7.30 -74.09 -74.76
N LEU A 495 7.37 -73.94 -73.43
CA LEU A 495 6.52 -73.19 -72.46
C LEU A 495 6.46 -74.06 -71.18
N PHE A 496 6.67 -73.56 -69.95
CA PHE A 496 6.40 -72.22 -69.41
C PHE A 496 7.60 -71.58 -68.66
N ARG A 497 7.43 -70.30 -68.33
CA ARG A 497 8.13 -69.53 -67.27
C ARG A 497 7.05 -68.88 -66.40
#